data_AF-A0A1V3WA65-F1
#
_entry.id   AF-A0A1V3WA65-F1
#
_cell.length_a   1.000
_cell.length_b   1.000
_cell.length_c   1.000
_cell.angle_alpha   90.00
_cell.angle_beta   90.00
_cell.angle_gamma   90.00
#
_symmetry.space_group_name_H-M   'P 1'
#
loop_
_entity.id
_entity.type
_entity.pdbx_description
1 polymer ?
#
loop_
_entity_poly.entity_id
_entity_poly.type
_entity_poly.pdbx_seq_one_letter_code
_entity_poly.pdbx_strand_id
1 'polypeptide(L)'
;MTSQGETGGTQLKPPVEAVRSHYDKSNEFFKLWLDPSMTYSCAYFEERPNMTLEEAQYAKRKLALDKLNLEPGMTLLDIGCGWAPPCATPCRSTTST
;
A
#
# COMPACT_ATOMS: atom_id res chain seq x y z
N MET A 1 12.66 -9.31 -46.97
CA MET A 1 13.20 -8.23 -46.12
C MET A 1 12.34 -8.14 -44.87
N THR A 2 12.67 -8.91 -43.84
CA THR A 2 12.00 -8.82 -42.53
C THR A 2 12.73 -7.77 -41.70
N SER A 3 12.15 -6.58 -41.56
CA SER A 3 12.63 -5.58 -40.61
C SER A 3 12.36 -6.08 -39.20
N GLN A 4 13.41 -6.43 -38.47
CA GLN A 4 13.31 -6.61 -37.02
C GLN A 4 13.11 -5.21 -36.41
N GLY A 5 11.96 -4.99 -35.77
CA GLY A 5 11.75 -3.81 -34.95
C GLY A 5 12.52 -3.98 -33.64
N GLU A 6 13.53 -3.15 -33.42
CA GLU A 6 14.22 -3.03 -32.14
C GLU A 6 13.28 -2.40 -31.11
N THR A 7 12.77 -3.19 -30.17
CA THR A 7 12.17 -2.66 -28.93
C THR A 7 13.29 -2.29 -27.95
N GLY A 8 13.97 -1.17 -28.23
CA GLY A 8 14.96 -0.57 -27.33
C GLY A 8 14.29 0.15 -26.15
N GLY A 9 13.74 -0.60 -25.20
CA GLY A 9 13.22 -0.02 -23.96
C GLY A 9 14.35 0.37 -23.01
N THR A 10 14.51 1.66 -22.71
CA THR A 10 15.50 2.12 -21.71
C THR A 10 15.13 1.61 -20.31
N GLN A 11 16.05 0.90 -19.66
CA GLN A 11 15.86 0.43 -18.29
C GLN A 11 15.89 1.61 -17.30
N LEU A 12 14.82 1.77 -16.51
CA LEU A 12 14.73 2.80 -15.48
C LEU A 12 15.55 2.41 -14.24
N LYS A 13 16.18 3.40 -13.59
CA LYS A 13 16.95 3.22 -12.35
C LYS A 13 16.12 3.67 -11.15
N PRO A 14 15.98 2.86 -10.09
CA PRO A 14 15.27 3.27 -8.87
C PRO A 14 16.01 4.41 -8.13
N PRO A 15 15.29 5.40 -7.58
CA PRO A 15 15.88 6.54 -6.86
C PRO A 15 16.22 6.19 -5.40
N VAL A 16 17.12 5.23 -5.19
CA VAL A 16 17.40 4.62 -3.87
C VAL A 16 17.81 5.65 -2.82
N GLU A 17 18.76 6.53 -3.13
CA GLU A 17 19.31 7.49 -2.15
C GLU A 17 18.27 8.52 -1.70
N ALA A 18 17.47 9.03 -2.63
CA ALA A 18 16.41 9.99 -2.32
C ALA A 18 15.38 9.37 -1.38
N VAL A 19 14.98 8.11 -1.63
CA VAL A 19 14.04 7.36 -0.78
C VAL A 19 14.64 7.12 0.61
N ARG A 20 15.86 6.58 0.69
CA ARG A 20 16.51 6.28 1.98
C ARG A 20 16.70 7.52 2.85
N SER A 21 17.01 8.67 2.25
CA SER A 21 17.21 9.92 3.00
C SER A 21 15.99 10.33 3.85
N HIS A 22 14.78 9.91 3.43
CA HIS A 22 13.53 10.17 4.14
C HIS A 22 13.09 8.98 5.01
N TYR A 23 13.03 7.76 4.44
CA TYR A 23 12.41 6.62 5.12
C TYR A 23 13.38 5.83 6.03
N ASP A 24 14.70 5.87 5.79
CA ASP A 24 15.69 5.18 6.64
C ASP A 24 16.19 6.05 7.81
N LYS A 25 15.41 7.06 8.26
CA LYS A 25 15.81 7.92 9.39
C LYS A 25 15.89 7.15 10.71
N SER A 26 14.78 6.57 11.15
CA SER A 26 14.68 5.68 12.31
C SER A 26 13.23 5.22 12.47
N ASN A 27 13.00 3.92 12.59
CA ASN A 27 11.65 3.39 12.83
C ASN A 27 11.06 3.91 14.15
N GLU A 28 11.88 4.05 15.19
CA GLU A 28 11.45 4.60 16.48
C GLU A 28 11.05 6.07 16.36
N PHE A 29 11.71 6.84 15.49
CA PHE A 29 11.32 8.22 15.21
C PHE A 29 9.93 8.30 14.57
N PHE A 30 9.63 7.44 13.60
CA PHE A 30 8.33 7.41 12.93
C PHE A 30 7.19 6.94 13.87
N LYS A 31 7.48 6.00 14.77
CA LYS A 31 6.50 5.52 15.77
C LYS A 31 6.02 6.59 16.75
N LEU A 32 6.75 7.69 16.92
CA LEU A 32 6.36 8.77 17.85
C LEU A 32 5.08 9.49 17.41
N TRP A 33 4.78 9.52 16.11
CA TRP A 33 3.70 10.34 15.56
C TRP A 33 2.83 9.63 14.53
N LEU A 34 3.25 8.47 14.02
CA LEU A 34 2.36 7.60 13.25
C LEU A 34 1.39 6.84 14.15
N ASP A 35 0.33 6.33 13.53
CA ASP A 35 -0.58 5.39 14.18
C ASP A 35 0.13 4.04 14.46
N PRO A 36 -0.44 3.17 15.31
CA PRO A 36 0.15 1.86 15.63
C PRO A 36 0.44 0.97 14.42
N SER A 37 -0.32 1.11 13.32
CA SER A 37 -0.08 0.35 12.08
C SER A 37 1.08 0.88 11.23
N MET A 38 1.71 1.99 11.65
CA MET A 38 2.77 2.69 10.93
C MET A 38 2.40 3.02 9.48
N THR A 39 1.12 3.31 9.23
CA THR A 39 0.65 3.61 7.87
C THR A 39 1.01 5.04 7.51
N TYR A 40 1.94 5.19 6.57
CA TYR A 40 2.44 6.51 6.18
C TYR A 40 1.89 6.95 4.82
N SER A 41 0.59 7.24 4.81
CA SER A 41 -0.15 7.81 3.67
C SER A 41 -1.44 8.45 4.18
N CYS A 42 -2.23 9.09 3.32
CA CYS A 42 -3.49 9.69 3.73
C CYS A 42 -4.44 8.64 4.35
N ALA A 43 -5.05 9.01 5.47
CA ALA A 43 -6.12 8.23 6.09
C ALA A 43 -7.47 8.53 5.42
N TYR A 44 -8.46 7.68 5.64
CA TYR A 44 -9.82 7.85 5.11
C TYR A 44 -10.83 7.85 6.26
N PHE A 45 -11.44 9.01 6.51
CA PHE A 45 -12.45 9.21 7.56
C PHE A 45 -13.85 9.06 6.96
N GLU A 46 -14.48 7.92 7.18
CA GLU A 46 -15.78 7.54 6.59
C GLU A 46 -16.95 8.27 7.22
N GLU A 47 -17.12 9.59 7.01
CA GLU A 47 -18.21 10.44 7.56
C GLU A 47 -18.53 10.22 9.06
N ARG A 48 -17.64 9.55 9.79
CA ARG A 48 -17.77 9.14 11.17
C ARG A 48 -16.93 10.12 11.99
N PRO A 49 -17.56 10.96 12.82
CA PRO A 49 -16.89 12.10 13.43
C PRO A 49 -15.82 11.72 14.47
N ASN A 50 -15.82 10.48 14.96
CA ASN A 50 -14.97 10.04 16.08
C ASN A 50 -14.01 8.90 15.69
N MET A 51 -13.70 8.72 14.40
CA MET A 51 -12.71 7.72 14.01
C MET A 51 -11.32 8.14 14.50
N THR A 52 -10.66 7.20 15.17
CA THR A 52 -9.24 7.30 15.47
C THR A 52 -8.42 7.26 14.17
N LEU A 53 -7.19 7.75 14.21
CA LEU A 53 -6.29 7.69 13.04
C LEU A 53 -6.07 6.24 12.59
N GLU A 54 -5.91 5.30 13.53
CA GLU A 54 -5.74 3.88 13.24
C GLU A 54 -6.93 3.30 12.46
N GLU A 55 -8.16 3.59 12.90
CA GLU A 55 -9.39 3.16 12.22
C GLU A 55 -9.50 3.79 10.83
N ALA A 56 -9.16 5.07 10.70
CA ALA A 56 -9.18 5.76 9.41
C ALA A 56 -8.12 5.20 8.43
N GLN A 57 -6.96 4.76 8.94
CA GLN A 57 -5.95 4.08 8.13
C GLN A 57 -6.40 2.67 7.70
N TYR A 58 -7.08 1.94 8.58
CA TYR A 58 -7.71 0.66 8.24
C TYR A 58 -8.77 0.84 7.16
N ALA A 59 -9.68 1.80 7.34
CA ALA A 59 -10.73 2.13 6.36
C ALA A 59 -10.13 2.50 5.00
N LYS A 60 -9.03 3.26 4.98
CA LYS A 60 -8.30 3.57 3.74
C LYS A 60 -7.80 2.31 3.03
N ARG A 61 -7.15 1.39 3.76
CA ARG A 61 -6.63 0.14 3.18
C ARG A 61 -7.77 -0.70 2.62
N LYS A 62 -8.86 -0.83 3.37
CA LYS A 62 -10.08 -1.52 2.92
C LYS A 62 -10.63 -0.89 1.64
N LEU A 63 -10.79 0.43 1.60
CA LEU A 63 -11.27 1.16 0.41
C LEU A 63 -10.39 0.91 -0.82
N ALA A 64 -9.06 0.86 -0.66
CA ALA A 64 -8.15 0.57 -1.76
C ALA A 64 -8.31 -0.86 -2.28
N LEU A 65 -8.42 -1.85 -1.39
CA LEU A 65 -8.56 -3.27 -1.73
C LEU A 65 -9.93 -3.59 -2.35
N ASP A 66 -11.00 -2.99 -1.83
CA ASP A 66 -12.37 -3.21 -2.32
C ASP A 66 -12.51 -2.80 -3.80
N LYS A 67 -11.70 -1.84 -4.27
CA LYS A 67 -11.68 -1.40 -5.67
C LYS A 67 -10.97 -2.37 -6.62
N LEU A 68 -10.17 -3.29 -6.09
CA LEU A 68 -9.39 -4.25 -6.89
C LEU A 68 -10.17 -5.53 -7.21
N ASN A 69 -11.36 -5.73 -6.63
CA ASN A 69 -12.19 -6.93 -6.81
C ASN A 69 -11.39 -8.23 -6.63
N LEU A 70 -10.58 -8.29 -5.57
CA LEU A 70 -9.69 -9.43 -5.32
C LEU A 70 -10.50 -10.69 -4.96
N GLU A 71 -10.15 -11.80 -5.60
CA GLU A 71 -10.69 -13.12 -5.29
C GLU A 71 -9.64 -13.98 -4.56
N PRO A 72 -10.07 -14.94 -3.71
CA PRO A 72 -9.16 -15.90 -3.11
C PRO A 72 -8.34 -16.65 -4.16
N GLY A 73 -7.02 -16.69 -3.98
CA GLY A 73 -6.08 -17.31 -4.92
C GLY A 73 -5.42 -16.33 -5.89
N MET A 74 -5.85 -15.07 -5.94
CA MET A 74 -5.14 -14.03 -6.68
C MET A 74 -3.85 -13.60 -5.97
N THR A 75 -2.86 -13.18 -6.76
CA THR A 75 -1.60 -12.60 -6.26
C THR A 75 -1.71 -11.08 -6.25
N LEU A 76 -1.53 -10.47 -5.07
CA LEU A 76 -1.48 -9.02 -4.90
C LEU A 76 -0.01 -8.55 -4.89
N LEU A 77 0.29 -7.52 -5.68
CA LEU A 77 1.58 -6.82 -5.66
C LEU A 77 1.40 -5.42 -5.04
N ASP A 78 2.11 -5.17 -3.95
CA ASP A 78 2.18 -3.86 -3.31
C ASP A 78 3.54 -3.20 -3.61
N ILE A 79 3.52 -2.08 -4.36
CA ILE A 79 4.72 -1.36 -4.78
C ILE A 79 4.95 -0.20 -3.82
N GLY A 80 5.96 -0.35 -2.96
CA GLY A 80 6.25 0.63 -1.90
C GLY A 80 5.46 0.38 -0.62
N CYS A 81 5.44 -0.87 -0.15
CA CYS A 81 4.64 -1.34 0.97
C CYS A 81 4.92 -0.66 2.34
N GLY A 82 6.02 0.09 2.45
CA GLY A 82 6.36 0.83 3.67
C GLY A 82 6.47 -0.08 4.91
N TRP A 83 5.89 0.36 6.03
CA TRP A 83 5.84 -0.39 7.30
C TRP A 83 4.49 -1.05 7.58
N ALA A 84 3.47 -0.73 6.77
CA ALA A 84 2.13 -1.22 7.02
C ALA A 84 2.13 -2.76 6.95
N PRO A 85 1.39 -3.45 7.84
CA PRO A 85 1.31 -4.90 7.77
C PRO A 85 0.77 -5.31 6.39
N PRO A 86 1.30 -6.39 5.78
CA PRO A 86 0.72 -6.96 4.56
C PRO A 86 -0.77 -7.17 4.82
N CYS A 87 -1.61 -6.78 3.86
CA CYS A 87 -3.08 -6.82 3.92
C CYS A 87 -3.61 -7.94 4.83
N ALA A 88 -3.75 -7.66 6.12
CA ALA A 88 -4.12 -8.66 7.12
C ALA A 88 -5.63 -8.91 7.13
N THR A 89 -6.34 -8.35 6.15
CA THR A 89 -7.70 -8.74 5.83
C THR A 89 -7.59 -9.95 4.91
N PRO A 90 -7.90 -11.18 5.36
CA PRO A 90 -8.21 -12.23 4.41
C PRO A 90 -9.27 -11.68 3.46
N CYS A 91 -9.15 -11.96 2.15
CA CYS A 91 -10.31 -11.91 1.26
C CYS A 91 -11.35 -12.88 1.84
N ARG A 92 -12.17 -12.38 2.77
CA ARG A 92 -13.25 -13.16 3.36
C ARG A 92 -14.32 -13.14 2.30
N SER A 93 -14.39 -14.22 1.52
CA SER A 93 -15.58 -14.52 0.73
C SER A 93 -16.75 -14.66 1.71
N THR A 94 -17.49 -13.58 1.92
CA THR A 94 -18.87 -13.71 2.36
C THR A 94 -19.66 -14.19 1.15
N THR A 95 -19.64 -15.49 0.92
CA THR A 95 -20.70 -16.17 0.17
C THR A 95 -21.95 -16.05 1.04
N SER A 96 -22.78 -15.05 0.76
CA SER A 96 -24.15 -15.03 1.26
C SER A 96 -24.89 -16.23 0.65
N THR A 97 -25.41 -17.09 1.52
CA THR A 97 -26.43 -18.11 1.18
C THR A 97 -27.80 -17.47 1.23
#